data_AF-A0A9Y2AI45-F1
#
_entry.id   AF-A0A9Y2AI45-F1
#
_cell.length_a   1.000
_cell.length_b   1.000
_cell.length_c   1.000
_cell.angle_alpha   90.00
_cell.angle_beta   90.00
_cell.angle_gamma   90.00
#
_symmetry.space_group_name_H-M   'P 1'
#
loop_
_entity.id
_entity.type
_entity.pdbx_description
1 polymer ?
#
loop_
_entity_poly.entity_id
_entity_poly.type
_entity_poly.pdbx_seq_one_letter_code
_entity_poly.pdbx_strand_id
1 'polypeptide(L)'
;MPNYVKNILTFTGDSQTIEKLFKTVKTKEADFDFNTIIPMPENLNIESGSSSEVSYDYIVYLKSKKMSDNLTRLYQRYVNQCEANKENLSDTGFEEYLQKNYYLNLSLGEQVYKNVEKYGYKDWYDWSRKMWGTKWNAMVAEKINENEIDFDTAWTAPFPVMMKLSAMFPTITIHHLWADEDIGANTGKQTYLAGEIIEPDTVEGFSSEAYQIYEKCWGETECIDVDDDGQYFRRKCDECKLCK
;
A
#
# COMPACT_ATOMS: atom_id res chain seq x y z
N MET A 1 -0.52 -11.02 -7.14
CA MET A 1 -0.21 -11.05 -5.71
C MET A 1 0.73 -9.89 -5.43
N PRO A 2 0.67 -9.24 -4.27
CA PRO A 2 1.69 -8.25 -3.93
C PRO A 2 2.98 -8.95 -3.54
N ASN A 3 4.10 -8.26 -3.75
CA ASN A 3 5.33 -8.57 -3.05
C ASN A 3 5.26 -8.01 -1.63
N TYR A 4 5.90 -8.70 -0.70
CA TYR A 4 5.97 -8.28 0.70
C TYR A 4 7.29 -7.57 1.00
N VAL A 5 7.17 -6.49 1.77
CA VAL A 5 8.30 -5.73 2.30
C VAL A 5 8.26 -5.86 3.81
N LYS A 6 9.26 -6.52 4.37
CA LYS A 6 9.47 -6.61 5.82
C LYS A 6 9.98 -5.27 6.31
N ASN A 7 9.49 -4.82 7.46
CA ASN A 7 9.91 -3.61 8.15
C ASN A 7 10.32 -3.96 9.57
N ILE A 8 11.42 -3.40 10.03
CA ILE A 8 11.82 -3.44 11.44
C ILE A 8 11.95 -2.00 11.91
N LEU A 9 11.26 -1.69 13.02
CA LEU A 9 11.37 -0.42 13.70
C LEU A 9 12.03 -0.62 15.05
N THR A 10 13.12 0.11 15.29
CA THR A 10 13.77 0.20 16.60
C THR A 10 13.60 1.62 17.14
N PHE A 11 13.18 1.75 18.39
CA PHE A 11 12.90 3.02 19.04
C PHE A 11 14.00 3.38 20.05
N THR A 12 14.48 4.61 19.99
CA THR A 12 15.44 5.16 20.97
C THR A 12 14.83 6.35 21.69
N GLY A 13 14.80 6.31 23.02
CA GLY A 13 14.28 7.38 23.87
C GLY A 13 13.89 6.89 25.26
N ASP A 14 13.13 7.71 26.00
CA ASP A 14 12.62 7.35 27.33
C ASP A 14 11.67 6.14 27.27
N SER A 15 11.88 5.16 28.16
CA SER A 15 11.14 3.89 28.15
C SER A 15 9.64 4.05 28.40
N GLN A 16 9.22 5.02 29.22
CA GLN A 16 7.78 5.27 29.47
C GLN A 16 7.11 5.83 28.21
N THR A 17 7.83 6.65 27.46
CA THR A 17 7.37 7.21 26.19
C THR A 17 7.30 6.14 25.10
N ILE A 18 8.26 5.21 25.03
CA ILE A 18 8.21 4.04 24.14
C ILE A 18 7.03 3.13 24.49
N GLU A 19 6.78 2.87 25.78
CA GLU A 19 5.62 2.09 26.21
C GLU A 19 4.30 2.76 25.80
N LYS A 20 4.20 4.09 25.93
CA LYS A 20 3.05 4.87 25.46
C LYS A 20 2.88 4.80 23.94
N LEU A 21 3.97 4.82 23.18
CA LEU A 21 3.97 4.63 21.72
C LEU A 21 3.35 3.29 21.37
N PHE A 22 3.83 2.19 21.94
CA PHE A 22 3.27 0.86 21.69
C PHE A 22 1.79 0.77 22.06
N LYS A 23 1.36 1.38 23.16
CA LYS A 23 -0.07 1.43 23.54
C LYS A 23 -0.93 2.22 22.55
N THR A 24 -0.35 3.21 21.88
CA THR A 24 -1.07 4.05 20.91
C THR A 24 -1.25 3.33 19.58
N VAL A 25 -0.23 2.59 19.12
CA VAL A 25 -0.26 1.93 17.81
C VAL A 25 -0.94 0.56 17.83
N LYS A 26 -1.12 -0.03 19.00
CA LYS A 26 -1.73 -1.34 19.21
C LYS A 26 -3.26 -1.29 19.21
N THR A 27 -3.88 -2.28 18.58
CA THR A 27 -5.32 -2.55 18.69
C THR A 27 -5.56 -3.91 19.34
N LYS A 28 -6.82 -4.37 19.36
CA LYS A 28 -7.12 -5.74 19.81
C LYS A 28 -6.65 -6.80 18.82
N GLU A 29 -6.44 -6.43 17.57
CA GLU A 29 -6.20 -7.34 16.45
C GLU A 29 -4.75 -7.32 15.95
N ALA A 30 -4.01 -6.24 16.22
CA ALA A 30 -2.63 -6.08 15.79
C ALA A 30 -1.79 -5.29 16.80
N ASP A 31 -0.50 -5.61 16.91
CA ASP A 31 0.46 -4.85 17.72
C ASP A 31 0.85 -3.51 17.07
N PHE A 32 0.63 -3.36 15.77
CA PHE A 32 0.83 -2.12 15.02
C PHE A 32 -0.27 -1.94 13.98
N ASP A 33 -1.02 -0.84 14.06
CA ASP A 33 -2.13 -0.55 13.14
C ASP A 33 -2.05 0.89 12.64
N PHE A 34 -1.89 1.07 11.33
CA PHE A 34 -1.76 2.38 10.70
C PHE A 34 -2.99 3.27 10.92
N ASN A 35 -4.19 2.72 11.13
CA ASN A 35 -5.38 3.52 11.41
C ASN A 35 -5.30 4.28 12.74
N THR A 36 -4.50 3.81 13.69
CA THR A 36 -4.27 4.53 14.96
C THR A 36 -3.42 5.79 14.77
N ILE A 37 -2.67 5.87 13.66
CA ILE A 37 -1.73 6.94 13.32
C ILE A 37 -2.34 7.86 12.26
N ILE A 38 -2.82 7.28 11.16
CA ILE A 38 -3.51 7.95 10.05
C ILE A 38 -4.80 7.16 9.78
N PRO A 39 -5.94 7.54 10.37
CA PRO A 39 -7.19 6.78 10.25
C PRO A 39 -7.79 6.90 8.85
N MET A 40 -8.17 5.77 8.27
CA MET A 40 -8.95 5.74 7.04
C MET A 40 -10.44 6.02 7.33
N PRO A 41 -11.06 6.99 6.64
CA PRO A 41 -12.51 7.18 6.71
C PRO A 41 -13.29 5.91 6.31
N GLU A 42 -14.27 5.50 7.13
CA GLU A 42 -15.08 4.30 6.90
C GLU A 42 -15.81 4.31 5.54
N ASN A 43 -16.25 5.49 5.08
CA ASN A 43 -16.90 5.65 3.77
C ASN A 43 -16.03 5.26 2.58
N LEU A 44 -14.70 5.25 2.74
CA LEU A 44 -13.76 4.81 1.71
C LEU A 44 -13.61 3.28 1.69
N ASN A 45 -14.05 2.57 2.73
CA ASN A 45 -13.97 1.11 2.81
C ASN A 45 -15.05 0.42 1.95
N ILE A 46 -14.99 0.66 0.65
CA ILE A 46 -15.87 0.11 -0.39
C ILE A 46 -15.07 -0.69 -1.41
N GLU A 47 -15.73 -1.48 -2.26
CA GLU A 47 -15.01 -2.24 -3.28
C GLU A 47 -14.24 -1.32 -4.25
N SER A 48 -13.05 -1.77 -4.64
CA SER A 48 -12.20 -1.11 -5.63
C SER A 48 -11.97 -2.06 -6.80
N GLY A 49 -12.37 -1.65 -8.00
CA GLY A 49 -12.22 -2.44 -9.21
C GLY A 49 -13.05 -1.93 -10.38
N SER A 50 -13.13 -2.70 -11.46
CA SER A 50 -13.80 -2.25 -12.69
C SER A 50 -15.28 -1.91 -12.51
N SER A 51 -15.98 -2.62 -11.60
CA SER A 51 -17.37 -2.31 -11.22
C SER A 51 -17.50 -0.89 -10.65
N SER A 52 -16.66 -0.53 -9.66
CA SER A 52 -16.70 0.79 -9.03
C SER A 52 -16.26 1.90 -10.00
N GLU A 53 -15.29 1.62 -10.88
CA GLU A 53 -14.87 2.56 -11.93
C GLU A 53 -15.98 2.85 -12.94
N VAL A 54 -16.59 1.82 -13.52
CA VAL A 54 -17.70 1.98 -14.49
C VAL A 54 -18.89 2.67 -13.83
N SER A 55 -19.19 2.31 -12.58
CA SER A 55 -20.27 2.92 -11.82
C SER A 55 -20.02 4.40 -11.54
N TYR A 56 -18.82 4.77 -11.12
CA TYR A 56 -18.43 6.16 -10.92
C TYR A 56 -18.52 6.96 -12.22
N ASP A 57 -17.94 6.45 -13.31
CA ASP A 57 -17.94 7.12 -14.61
C ASP A 57 -19.38 7.35 -15.11
N TYR A 58 -20.26 6.36 -14.94
CA TYR A 58 -21.67 6.49 -15.31
C TYR A 58 -22.40 7.54 -14.46
N ILE A 59 -22.16 7.58 -13.14
CA ILE A 59 -22.73 8.61 -12.26
C ILE A 59 -22.23 10.02 -12.64
N VAL A 60 -20.94 10.17 -12.96
CA VAL A 60 -20.38 11.43 -13.47
C VAL A 60 -21.07 11.83 -14.78
N TYR A 61 -21.29 10.89 -15.70
CA TYR A 61 -22.04 11.15 -16.93
C TYR A 61 -23.49 11.59 -16.64
N LEU A 62 -24.19 10.91 -15.73
CA LEU A 62 -25.56 11.30 -15.39
C LEU A 62 -25.64 12.73 -14.84
N LYS A 63 -24.69 13.13 -13.99
CA LYS A 63 -24.67 14.47 -13.35
C LYS A 63 -24.16 15.58 -14.27
N SER A 64 -23.16 15.30 -15.11
CA SER A 64 -22.44 16.35 -15.87
C SER A 64 -22.62 16.27 -17.38
N LYS A 65 -23.16 15.16 -17.90
CA LYS A 65 -23.20 14.80 -19.33
C LYS A 65 -21.83 14.71 -20.00
N LYS A 66 -20.75 14.64 -19.21
CA LYS A 66 -19.39 14.37 -19.69
C LYS A 66 -19.11 12.87 -19.62
N MET A 67 -18.75 12.27 -20.74
CA MET A 67 -18.25 10.89 -20.77
C MET A 67 -16.74 10.86 -20.49
N SER A 68 -16.31 9.87 -19.70
CA SER A 68 -14.90 9.47 -19.63
C SER A 68 -14.52 8.69 -20.89
N ASP A 69 -13.23 8.60 -21.20
CA ASP A 69 -12.74 7.79 -22.34
C ASP A 69 -13.19 6.33 -22.22
N ASN A 70 -13.18 5.79 -21.00
CA ASN A 70 -13.64 4.43 -20.75
C ASN A 70 -15.14 4.30 -21.04
N LEU A 71 -15.98 5.20 -20.53
CA LEU A 71 -17.41 5.16 -20.77
C LEU A 71 -17.76 5.38 -22.25
N THR A 72 -17.04 6.27 -22.96
CA THR A 72 -17.19 6.45 -24.41
C THR A 72 -16.88 5.17 -25.18
N ARG A 73 -15.81 4.45 -24.81
CA ARG A 73 -15.49 3.14 -25.41
C ARG A 73 -16.59 2.11 -25.15
N LEU A 74 -17.17 2.09 -23.95
CA LEU A 74 -18.27 1.20 -23.62
C LEU A 74 -19.56 1.56 -24.37
N TYR A 75 -19.84 2.85 -24.52
CA TYR A 75 -20.96 3.34 -25.31
C TYR A 75 -20.84 2.92 -26.78
N GLN A 76 -19.65 3.02 -27.39
CA GLN A 76 -19.45 2.56 -28.75
C GLN A 76 -19.70 1.05 -28.91
N ARG A 77 -19.34 0.23 -27.90
CA ARG A 77 -19.65 -1.21 -27.90
C ARG A 77 -21.15 -1.47 -27.83
N TYR A 78 -21.87 -0.70 -27.02
CA TYR A 78 -23.33 -0.74 -26.95
C TYR A 78 -23.96 -0.37 -28.30
N VAL A 79 -23.50 0.71 -28.94
CA VAL A 79 -23.97 1.13 -30.28
C VAL A 79 -23.81 0.02 -31.30
N ASN A 80 -22.61 -0.56 -31.39
CA ASN A 80 -22.33 -1.65 -32.34
C ASN A 80 -23.22 -2.89 -32.08
N GLN A 81 -23.54 -3.18 -30.82
CA GLN A 81 -24.44 -4.28 -30.48
C GLN A 81 -25.88 -4.00 -30.93
N CYS A 82 -26.40 -2.79 -30.68
CA CYS A 82 -27.73 -2.41 -31.13
C CYS A 82 -27.84 -2.42 -32.65
N GLU A 83 -26.82 -1.93 -33.37
CA GLU A 83 -26.77 -2.00 -34.83
C GLU A 83 -26.82 -3.44 -35.34
N ALA A 84 -26.03 -4.34 -34.76
CA ALA A 84 -26.02 -5.76 -35.13
C ALA A 84 -27.39 -6.43 -34.87
N ASN A 85 -28.06 -6.04 -33.79
CA ASN A 85 -29.36 -6.59 -33.39
C ASN A 85 -30.57 -5.86 -34.03
N LYS A 86 -30.35 -4.76 -34.76
CA LYS A 86 -31.39 -3.86 -35.27
C LYS A 86 -32.28 -3.27 -34.17
N GLU A 87 -31.68 -2.95 -33.03
CA GLU A 87 -32.31 -2.30 -31.87
C GLU A 87 -32.09 -0.78 -31.89
N ASN A 88 -33.00 -0.02 -31.28
CA ASN A 88 -32.83 1.43 -31.14
C ASN A 88 -31.94 1.77 -29.94
N LEU A 89 -31.12 2.81 -30.08
CA LEU A 89 -30.34 3.37 -28.97
C LEU A 89 -31.24 4.07 -27.96
N SER A 90 -30.97 3.86 -26.67
CA SER A 90 -31.60 4.62 -25.58
C SER A 90 -30.68 4.70 -24.38
N ASP A 91 -30.86 5.74 -23.55
CA ASP A 91 -30.11 5.87 -22.29
C ASP A 91 -30.42 4.70 -21.34
N THR A 92 -31.68 4.27 -21.26
CA THR A 92 -32.09 3.10 -20.48
C THR A 92 -31.44 1.81 -20.99
N GLY A 93 -31.36 1.65 -22.32
CA GLY A 93 -30.69 0.49 -22.91
C GLY A 93 -29.18 0.48 -22.67
N PHE A 94 -28.53 1.65 -22.64
CA PHE A 94 -27.12 1.72 -22.28
C PHE A 94 -26.88 1.36 -20.81
N GLU A 95 -27.74 1.82 -19.90
CA GLU A 95 -27.70 1.42 -18.49
C GLU A 95 -27.82 -0.09 -18.32
N GLU A 96 -28.83 -0.71 -18.94
CA GLU A 96 -29.06 -2.16 -18.91
C GLU A 96 -27.87 -2.92 -19.50
N TYR A 97 -27.27 -2.41 -20.57
CA TYR A 97 -26.05 -2.96 -21.15
C TYR A 97 -24.88 -2.94 -20.15
N LEU A 98 -24.68 -1.83 -19.44
CA LEU A 98 -23.62 -1.71 -18.44
C LEU A 98 -23.89 -2.61 -17.21
N GLN A 99 -25.13 -2.71 -16.75
CA GLN A 99 -25.52 -3.61 -15.66
C GLN A 99 -25.22 -5.07 -16.01
N LYS A 100 -25.59 -5.49 -17.23
CA LYS A 100 -25.43 -6.88 -17.68
C LYS A 100 -23.96 -7.27 -17.94
N ASN A 101 -23.16 -6.37 -18.51
CA ASN A 101 -21.84 -6.72 -19.04
C ASN A 101 -20.67 -6.18 -18.20
N TYR A 102 -20.91 -5.16 -17.39
CA TYR A 102 -19.86 -4.45 -16.64
C TYR A 102 -20.23 -4.22 -15.17
N TYR A 103 -21.28 -4.90 -14.69
CA TYR A 103 -21.71 -4.91 -13.29
C TYR A 103 -21.99 -3.51 -12.72
N LEU A 104 -22.56 -2.61 -13.54
CA LEU A 104 -22.94 -1.26 -13.09
C LEU A 104 -23.79 -1.31 -11.82
N ASN A 105 -23.34 -0.60 -10.79
CA ASN A 105 -24.00 -0.47 -9.49
C ASN A 105 -24.14 1.02 -9.14
N LEU A 106 -25.36 1.56 -9.30
CA LEU A 106 -25.64 2.98 -9.09
C LEU A 106 -25.38 3.44 -7.64
N SER A 107 -25.70 2.59 -6.66
CA SER A 107 -25.49 2.91 -5.24
C SER A 107 -24.00 3.06 -4.93
N LEU A 108 -23.19 2.11 -5.42
CA LEU A 108 -21.75 2.17 -5.31
C LEU A 108 -21.18 3.39 -6.04
N GLY A 109 -21.61 3.65 -7.27
CA GLY A 109 -21.17 4.81 -8.05
C GLY A 109 -21.45 6.14 -7.34
N GLU A 110 -22.62 6.29 -6.71
CA GLU A 110 -22.96 7.47 -5.90
C GLU A 110 -22.08 7.58 -4.65
N GLN A 111 -21.75 6.47 -3.99
CA GLN A 111 -20.82 6.48 -2.85
C GLN A 111 -19.41 6.88 -3.29
N VAL A 112 -18.88 6.33 -4.38
CA VAL A 112 -17.58 6.72 -4.95
C VAL A 112 -17.58 8.20 -5.32
N TYR A 113 -18.65 8.69 -5.94
CA TYR A 113 -18.77 10.10 -6.30
C TYR A 113 -18.68 11.01 -5.07
N LYS A 114 -19.43 10.69 -4.00
CA LYS A 114 -19.36 11.44 -2.73
C LYS A 114 -17.98 11.35 -2.06
N ASN A 115 -17.33 10.18 -2.14
CA ASN A 115 -15.99 9.99 -1.60
C ASN A 115 -14.98 10.90 -2.29
N VAL A 116 -15.04 11.00 -3.62
CA VAL A 116 -14.17 11.89 -4.40
C VAL A 116 -14.42 13.35 -4.01
N GLU A 117 -15.68 13.78 -3.92
CA GLU A 117 -15.99 15.18 -3.54
C GLU A 117 -15.52 15.52 -2.13
N LYS A 118 -15.67 14.60 -1.18
CA LYS A 118 -15.39 14.85 0.25
C LYS A 118 -13.92 14.65 0.61
N TYR A 119 -13.29 13.61 0.08
CA TYR A 119 -11.96 13.17 0.49
C TYR A 119 -10.91 13.31 -0.62
N GLY A 120 -11.33 13.44 -1.87
CA GLY A 120 -10.43 13.42 -3.03
C GLY A 120 -10.02 12.02 -3.49
N TYR A 121 -10.58 10.96 -2.88
CA TYR A 121 -10.26 9.56 -3.17
C TYR A 121 -11.54 8.78 -3.47
N LYS A 122 -11.44 7.78 -4.35
CA LYS A 122 -12.58 6.94 -4.70
C LYS A 122 -12.93 5.96 -3.59
N ASP A 123 -11.91 5.29 -3.08
CA ASP A 123 -12.01 4.15 -2.18
C ASP A 123 -10.75 4.00 -1.30
N TRP A 124 -10.69 2.91 -0.54
CA TRP A 124 -9.61 2.57 0.37
C TRP A 124 -8.29 2.34 -0.37
N TYR A 125 -8.32 1.85 -1.61
CA TYR A 125 -7.10 1.47 -2.32
C TYR A 125 -6.31 2.72 -2.73
N ASP A 126 -7.00 3.68 -3.35
CA ASP A 126 -6.39 4.97 -3.71
C ASP A 126 -5.93 5.73 -2.46
N TRP A 127 -6.76 5.73 -1.42
CA TRP A 127 -6.47 6.42 -0.18
C TRP A 127 -5.25 5.82 0.54
N SER A 128 -5.21 4.50 0.77
CA SER A 128 -4.13 3.85 1.53
C SER A 128 -2.78 4.02 0.83
N ARG A 129 -2.73 3.85 -0.49
CA ARG A 129 -1.49 4.07 -1.25
C ARG A 129 -0.97 5.49 -1.10
N LYS A 130 -1.86 6.48 -1.05
CA LYS A 130 -1.45 7.88 -0.92
C LYS A 130 -1.11 8.26 0.53
N MET A 131 -1.88 7.77 1.49
CA MET A 131 -1.86 8.23 2.87
C MET A 131 -0.98 7.38 3.78
N TRP A 132 -0.87 6.07 3.52
CA TRP A 132 0.06 5.17 4.21
C TRP A 132 1.31 4.88 3.38
N GLY A 133 1.31 5.18 2.08
CA GLY A 133 2.39 4.86 1.16
C GLY A 133 2.32 3.43 0.62
N THR A 134 1.63 2.53 1.30
CA THR A 134 1.45 1.11 0.94
C THR A 134 -0.03 0.77 0.73
N LYS A 135 -0.28 -0.38 0.10
CA LYS A 135 -1.65 -0.85 -0.22
C LYS A 135 -2.45 -1.22 1.03
N TRP A 136 -1.81 -1.93 1.95
CA TRP A 136 -2.46 -2.55 3.09
C TRP A 136 -1.88 -2.03 4.38
N ASN A 137 -2.60 -2.27 5.47
CA ASN A 137 -2.11 -2.02 6.81
C ASN A 137 -0.86 -2.87 7.11
N ALA A 138 -0.22 -2.66 8.26
CA ALA A 138 0.78 -3.59 8.76
C ALA A 138 0.20 -5.00 8.88
N MET A 139 0.94 -5.99 8.38
CA MET A 139 0.57 -7.39 8.42
C MET A 139 1.58 -8.14 9.27
N VAL A 140 1.12 -9.19 9.98
CA VAL A 140 2.00 -10.03 10.81
C VAL A 140 2.83 -9.17 11.78
N ALA A 141 2.23 -8.12 12.34
CA ALA A 141 2.95 -7.19 13.21
C ALA A 141 3.19 -7.82 14.58
N GLU A 142 4.45 -7.90 15.00
CA GLU A 142 4.86 -8.52 16.25
C GLU A 142 5.84 -7.65 17.02
N LYS A 143 5.49 -7.30 18.26
CA LYS A 143 6.43 -6.62 19.16
C LYS A 143 7.52 -7.62 19.61
N ILE A 144 8.73 -7.45 19.08
CA ILE A 144 9.87 -8.34 19.33
C ILE A 144 10.41 -8.18 20.77
N ASN A 145 10.54 -6.94 21.24
CA ASN A 145 11.06 -6.63 22.58
C ASN A 145 10.58 -5.23 23.04
N GLU A 146 11.14 -4.66 24.12
CA GLU A 146 10.68 -3.41 24.72
C GLU A 146 10.69 -2.20 23.77
N ASN A 147 11.56 -2.19 22.76
CA ASN A 147 11.77 -1.07 21.86
C ASN A 147 11.83 -1.45 20.37
N GLU A 148 11.46 -2.68 20.00
CA GLU A 148 11.48 -3.16 18.63
C GLU A 148 10.17 -3.84 18.22
N ILE A 149 9.79 -3.65 16.96
CA ILE A 149 8.64 -4.28 16.32
C ILE A 149 8.97 -4.56 14.86
N ASP A 150 8.53 -5.71 14.36
CA ASP A 150 8.55 -6.01 12.94
C ASP A 150 7.12 -6.13 12.39
N PHE A 151 6.97 -5.92 11.09
CA PHE A 151 5.73 -6.14 10.35
C PHE A 151 5.98 -6.15 8.84
N ASP A 152 5.06 -6.74 8.11
CA ASP A 152 5.08 -6.76 6.65
C ASP A 152 4.15 -5.70 6.07
N THR A 153 4.50 -5.20 4.88
CA THR A 153 3.69 -4.29 4.07
C THR A 153 3.66 -4.78 2.63
N ALA A 154 2.65 -4.35 1.87
CA ALA A 154 2.61 -4.63 0.44
C ALA A 154 3.43 -3.58 -0.34
N TRP A 155 4.30 -4.05 -1.24
CA TRP A 155 5.04 -3.25 -2.24
C TRP A 155 6.08 -2.25 -1.74
N THR A 156 5.86 -1.58 -0.61
CA THR A 156 6.74 -0.51 -0.12
C THR A 156 6.59 -0.32 1.37
N ALA A 157 7.68 0.11 2.00
CA ALA A 157 7.69 0.57 3.37
C ALA A 157 6.73 1.78 3.56
N PRO A 158 6.09 1.93 4.75
CA PRO A 158 5.01 2.90 4.96
C PRO A 158 5.53 4.28 5.38
N PHE A 159 6.32 4.94 4.53
CA PHE A 159 7.02 6.19 4.88
C PHE A 159 6.11 7.30 5.46
N PRO A 160 4.91 7.58 4.92
CA PRO A 160 4.00 8.56 5.50
C PRO A 160 3.58 8.22 6.95
N VAL A 161 3.41 6.94 7.26
CA VAL A 161 3.06 6.47 8.60
C VAL A 161 4.23 6.73 9.56
N MET A 162 5.46 6.46 9.13
CA MET A 162 6.67 6.70 9.94
C MET A 162 6.86 8.18 10.25
N MET A 163 6.70 9.05 9.24
CA MET A 163 6.74 10.50 9.43
C MET A 163 5.70 10.98 10.44
N LYS A 164 4.46 10.50 10.31
CA LYS A 164 3.38 10.89 11.23
C LYS A 164 3.63 10.37 12.65
N LEU A 165 4.09 9.13 12.79
CA LEU A 165 4.42 8.53 14.09
C LEU A 165 5.56 9.30 14.78
N SER A 166 6.62 9.65 14.04
CA SER A 166 7.72 10.47 14.55
C SER A 166 7.24 11.85 15.04
N ALA A 167 6.32 12.49 14.33
CA ALA A 167 5.73 13.75 14.75
C ALA A 167 4.86 13.62 16.02
N MET A 168 4.19 12.48 16.22
CA MET A 168 3.38 12.20 17.41
C MET A 168 4.22 11.97 18.67
N PHE A 169 5.45 11.47 18.51
CA PHE A 169 6.38 11.17 19.59
C PHE A 169 7.72 11.89 19.37
N PRO A 170 7.77 13.23 19.50
CA PRO A 170 8.90 14.02 19.01
C PRO A 170 10.21 13.84 19.79
N THR A 171 10.19 13.12 20.91
CA THR A 171 11.38 12.77 21.71
C THR A 171 11.88 11.35 21.45
N ILE A 172 11.19 10.58 20.60
CA ILE A 172 11.59 9.23 20.20
C ILE A 172 12.23 9.30 18.83
N THR A 173 13.45 8.78 18.72
CA THR A 173 14.08 8.50 17.44
C THR A 173 13.58 7.16 16.93
N ILE A 174 13.11 7.11 15.70
CA ILE A 174 12.64 5.89 15.03
C ILE A 174 13.71 5.50 14.01
N HIS A 175 14.33 4.33 14.20
CA HIS A 175 15.20 3.71 13.21
C HIS A 175 14.39 2.68 12.42
N HIS A 176 14.38 2.80 11.10
CA HIS A 176 13.56 1.97 10.23
C HIS A 176 14.45 1.26 9.23
N LEU A 177 14.39 -0.07 9.24
CA LEU A 177 14.94 -0.92 8.20
C LEU A 177 13.78 -1.52 7.40
N TRP A 178 13.94 -1.64 6.09
CA TRP A 178 13.03 -2.43 5.28
C TRP A 178 13.77 -3.24 4.21
N ALA A 179 13.19 -4.38 3.86
CA ALA A 179 13.68 -5.22 2.77
C ALA A 179 12.51 -5.92 2.08
N ASP A 180 12.50 -5.88 0.75
CA ASP A 180 11.60 -6.66 -0.08
C ASP A 180 11.98 -8.15 -0.04
N GLU A 181 11.01 -9.04 -0.29
CA GLU A 181 11.27 -10.47 -0.43
C GLU A 181 12.13 -10.79 -1.67
N ASP A 182 12.20 -9.90 -2.66
CA ASP A 182 13.21 -9.98 -3.73
C ASP A 182 14.59 -9.50 -3.22
N ILE A 183 15.44 -10.47 -2.88
CA ILE A 183 16.75 -10.29 -2.26
C ILE A 183 17.58 -9.19 -2.93
N GLY A 184 17.83 -8.12 -2.16
CA GLY A 184 18.68 -6.98 -2.52
C GLY A 184 17.96 -5.85 -3.27
N ALA A 185 16.72 -6.06 -3.72
CA ALA A 185 15.89 -5.00 -4.30
C ALA A 185 15.05 -4.31 -3.21
N ASN A 186 14.62 -3.06 -3.47
CA ASN A 186 13.68 -2.31 -2.61
C ASN A 186 13.98 -2.49 -1.10
N THR A 187 15.24 -2.25 -0.75
CA THR A 187 15.81 -2.47 0.58
C THR A 187 16.52 -1.19 1.00
N GLY A 188 16.34 -0.77 2.24
CA GLY A 188 16.94 0.47 2.71
C GLY A 188 16.79 0.70 4.20
N LYS A 189 17.24 1.89 4.63
CA LYS A 189 17.15 2.33 6.02
C LYS A 189 16.90 3.83 6.12
N GLN A 190 16.19 4.26 7.15
CA GLN A 190 15.93 5.68 7.39
C GLN A 190 15.73 5.95 8.88
N THR A 191 16.20 7.09 9.36
CA THR A 191 16.01 7.52 10.76
C THR A 191 15.14 8.78 10.81
N TYR A 192 14.14 8.78 11.71
CA TYR A 192 13.18 9.86 11.89
C TYR A 192 13.22 10.42 13.31
N LEU A 193 13.07 11.73 13.45
CA LEU A 193 12.92 12.39 14.75
C LEU A 193 12.01 13.63 14.61
N ALA A 194 11.06 13.78 15.53
CA ALA A 194 10.15 14.93 15.58
C ALA A 194 9.41 15.25 14.28
N GLY A 195 9.12 14.22 13.47
CA GLY A 195 8.42 14.38 12.20
C GLY A 195 9.33 14.80 11.05
N GLU A 196 10.64 14.70 11.21
CA GLU A 196 11.64 14.96 10.17
C GLU A 196 12.50 13.72 9.93
N ILE A 197 13.07 13.61 8.72
CA ILE A 197 14.08 12.61 8.40
C ILE A 197 15.44 13.19 8.80
N ILE A 198 16.11 12.56 9.77
CA ILE A 198 17.43 13.01 10.25
C ILE A 198 18.59 12.24 9.61
N GLU A 199 18.33 11.02 9.14
CA GLU A 199 19.26 10.23 8.34
C GLU A 199 18.49 9.60 7.17
N PRO A 200 18.65 10.11 5.94
CA PRO A 200 17.93 9.60 4.78
C PRO A 200 18.52 8.28 4.29
N ASP A 201 17.71 7.54 3.54
CA ASP A 201 18.18 6.34 2.85
C ASP A 201 19.23 6.66 1.79
N THR A 202 20.28 5.85 1.80
CA THR A 202 21.39 5.90 0.85
C THR A 202 21.81 4.52 0.38
N VAL A 203 21.04 3.48 0.75
CA VAL A 203 21.38 2.09 0.43
C VAL A 203 21.16 1.87 -1.06
N GLU A 204 22.24 1.51 -1.75
CA GLU A 204 22.16 1.11 -3.15
C GLU A 204 21.61 -0.32 -3.23
N GLY A 205 20.61 -0.54 -4.10
CA GLY A 205 20.07 -1.87 -4.34
C GLY A 205 21.16 -2.84 -4.80
N PHE A 206 21.07 -4.09 -4.34
CA PHE A 206 22.03 -5.17 -4.58
C PHE A 206 23.46 -4.88 -4.07
N SER A 207 23.63 -3.89 -3.19
CA SER A 207 24.89 -3.68 -2.47
C SER A 207 25.07 -4.67 -1.32
N SER A 208 26.30 -4.80 -0.83
CA SER A 208 26.64 -5.53 0.40
C SER A 208 25.78 -5.09 1.59
N GLU A 209 25.52 -3.79 1.72
CA GLU A 209 24.65 -3.27 2.78
C GLU A 209 23.18 -3.68 2.60
N ALA A 210 22.67 -3.69 1.36
CA ALA A 210 21.31 -4.17 1.08
C ALA A 210 21.14 -5.65 1.49
N TYR A 211 22.15 -6.50 1.24
CA TYR A 211 22.09 -7.90 1.66
C TYR A 211 22.15 -8.07 3.19
N GLN A 212 22.95 -7.26 3.89
CA GLN A 212 22.97 -7.26 5.35
C GLN A 212 21.61 -6.83 5.94
N ILE A 213 20.96 -5.81 5.36
CA ILE A 213 19.63 -5.39 5.80
C ILE A 213 18.60 -6.48 5.50
N TYR A 214 18.68 -7.13 4.33
CA TYR A 214 17.82 -8.25 4.00
C TYR A 214 17.91 -9.35 5.06
N GLU A 215 19.11 -9.78 5.46
CA GLU A 215 19.25 -10.82 6.49
C GLU A 215 18.74 -10.38 7.87
N LYS A 216 18.85 -9.09 8.21
CA LYS A 216 18.22 -8.57 9.44
C LYS A 216 16.70 -8.66 9.39
N CYS A 217 16.11 -8.41 8.23
CA CYS A 217 14.67 -8.43 8.02
C CYS A 217 14.11 -9.86 7.89
N TRP A 218 14.74 -10.70 7.06
CA TRP A 218 14.21 -11.99 6.64
C TRP A 218 14.95 -13.19 7.23
N GLY A 219 16.06 -12.96 7.94
CA GLY A 219 16.96 -14.00 8.43
C GLY A 219 18.02 -14.39 7.39
N GLU A 220 19.02 -15.13 7.87
CA GLU A 220 20.09 -15.71 7.03
C GLU A 220 19.53 -16.62 5.95
N THR A 221 20.15 -16.61 4.77
CA THR A 221 19.72 -17.43 3.62
C THR A 221 20.90 -18.00 2.85
N GLU A 222 20.75 -19.20 2.30
CA GLU A 222 21.76 -19.83 1.44
C GLU A 222 22.00 -19.08 0.12
N CYS A 223 21.14 -18.12 -0.23
CA CYS A 223 21.29 -17.29 -1.42
C CYS A 223 22.21 -16.07 -1.22
N ILE A 224 22.63 -15.77 0.02
CA ILE A 224 23.58 -14.70 0.33
C ILE A 224 24.86 -15.34 0.87
N ASP A 225 26.00 -14.81 0.49
CA ASP A 225 27.31 -15.23 0.99
C ASP A 225 28.17 -14.00 1.31
N VAL A 226 29.28 -14.22 2.01
CA VAL A 226 30.22 -13.18 2.42
C VAL A 226 31.60 -13.54 1.88
N ASP A 227 32.24 -12.63 1.16
CA ASP A 227 33.60 -12.85 0.65
C ASP A 227 34.68 -12.65 1.73
N ASP A 228 35.93 -12.91 1.38
CA ASP A 228 37.08 -12.82 2.29
C ASP A 228 37.28 -11.39 2.86
N ASP A 229 36.75 -10.37 2.19
CA ASP A 229 36.81 -8.96 2.60
C ASP A 229 35.57 -8.55 3.45
N GLY A 230 34.67 -9.49 3.76
CA GLY A 230 33.47 -9.24 4.53
C GLY A 230 32.33 -8.62 3.72
N GLN A 231 32.42 -8.60 2.38
CA GLN A 231 31.35 -8.07 1.53
C GLN A 231 30.30 -9.13 1.25
N TYR A 232 29.05 -8.75 1.49
CA TYR A 232 27.91 -9.60 1.21
C TYR A 232 27.59 -9.54 -0.28
N PHE A 233 27.25 -10.68 -0.87
CA PHE A 233 26.82 -10.78 -2.25
C PHE A 233 25.76 -11.89 -2.42
N ARG A 234 24.88 -11.74 -3.42
CA ARG A 234 23.92 -12.78 -3.78
C ARG A 234 24.62 -13.87 -4.60
N ARG A 235 24.54 -15.12 -4.16
CA ARG A 235 25.01 -16.29 -4.92
C ARG A 235 24.25 -16.40 -6.24
N LYS A 236 24.88 -16.97 -7.27
CA LYS A 236 24.18 -17.18 -8.55
C LYS A 236 23.09 -18.24 -8.39
N CYS A 237 21.99 -18.12 -9.13
CA CYS A 237 20.81 -18.99 -8.97
C CYS A 237 21.08 -20.47 -9.26
N ASP A 238 22.16 -20.82 -9.97
CA ASP A 238 22.64 -22.18 -10.18
C ASP A 238 23.33 -22.79 -8.94
N GLU A 239 23.68 -21.95 -7.96
CA GLU A 239 24.33 -22.31 -6.69
C GLU A 239 23.36 -22.29 -5.49
N CYS A 240 22.22 -21.59 -5.59
CA CYS A 240 21.17 -21.53 -4.55
C CYS A 240 19.99 -22.49 -4.85
N LYS A 241 19.60 -23.36 -3.91
CA LYS A 241 18.51 -24.34 -4.11
C LYS A 241 17.12 -23.71 -4.03
N LEU A 242 17.00 -22.53 -3.40
CA LEU A 242 15.75 -21.77 -3.26
C LEU A 242 15.31 -21.02 -4.53
N CYS A 243 16.18 -20.91 -5.54
CA CYS A 243 15.89 -20.20 -6.80
C CYS A 243 15.44 -21.12 -7.95
N LYS A 244 15.04 -22.37 -7.66
CA LYS A 244 14.51 -23.34 -8.63
C LYS A 244 13.00 -23.49 -8.56
#